data_AF-A0A382U360-F1
#
_entry.id   AF-A0A382U360-F1
#
_cell.length_a   1.000
_cell.length_b   1.000
_cell.length_c   1.000
_cell.angle_alpha   90.00
_cell.angle_beta   90.00
_cell.angle_gamma   90.00
#
_symmetry.space_group_name_H-M   'P 1'
#
loop_
_entity.id
_entity.type
_entity.pdbx_description
1 polymer ?
#
loop_
_entity_poly.entity_id
_entity_poly.type
_entity_poly.pdbx_seq_one_letter_code
_entity_poly.pdbx_strand_id
1 'polypeptide(L)' 'SLAKRINNFSSKIEKRYEISIEFINEHLTSKIAKDKLKEQRQEGILLRQIKKGQIDSMAAAIILQEWMNREGE' A
#
# COMPACT_ATOMS: atom_id res chain seq x y z
N SER A 1 6.52 -18.73 9.20
CA SER A 1 6.70 -17.28 9.47
C SER A 1 5.86 -16.47 8.51
N LEU A 2 5.63 -15.19 8.82
CA LEU A 2 5.01 -14.23 7.89
C LEU A 2 5.81 -14.12 6.58
N ALA A 3 7.14 -14.04 6.67
CA ALA A 3 8.04 -14.03 5.51
C ALA A 3 7.81 -15.22 4.56
N LYS A 4 7.64 -16.45 5.08
CA LYS A 4 7.33 -17.61 4.24
C LYS A 4 5.99 -17.48 3.50
N ARG A 5 4.98 -16.87 4.14
CA ARG A 5 3.67 -16.62 3.51
C ARG A 5 3.78 -15.57 2.42
N ILE A 6 4.54 -14.50 2.66
CA ILE A 6 4.83 -13.44 1.68
C ILE A 6 5.53 -14.05 0.46
N ASN A 7 6.62 -14.80 0.66
CA ASN A 7 7.36 -15.42 -0.45
C ASN A 7 6.51 -16.43 -1.25
N ASN A 8 5.68 -17.21 -0.57
CA ASN A 8 4.78 -18.14 -1.25
C ASN A 8 3.70 -17.41 -2.07
N PHE A 9 3.27 -16.24 -1.63
CA PHE A 9 2.31 -15.42 -2.33
C PHE A 9 2.94 -14.74 -3.54
N SER A 10 4.12 -14.12 -3.39
CA SER A 10 4.85 -13.51 -4.50
C SER A 10 5.15 -14.53 -5.60
N SER A 11 5.66 -15.71 -5.23
CA SER A 11 5.99 -16.78 -6.18
C SER A 11 4.78 -17.23 -7.01
N LYS A 12 3.56 -17.16 -6.44
CA LYS A 12 2.32 -17.50 -7.16
C LYS A 12 1.93 -16.41 -8.15
N ILE A 13 2.19 -15.15 -7.82
CA ILE A 13 1.92 -14.01 -8.70
C ILE A 13 2.91 -14.00 -9.86
N GLU A 14 4.21 -14.12 -9.58
CA GLU A 14 5.28 -14.20 -10.60
C GLU A 14 4.96 -15.28 -11.64
N LYS A 15 4.66 -16.50 -11.19
CA LYS A 15 4.36 -17.62 -12.09
C LYS A 15 3.05 -17.48 -12.85
N ARG A 16 2.06 -16.79 -12.29
CA ARG A 16 0.73 -16.66 -12.91
C ARG A 16 0.71 -15.57 -13.97
N TYR A 17 1.43 -14.47 -13.73
CA TYR A 17 1.36 -13.28 -14.55
C TYR A 17 2.66 -12.98 -15.30
N GLU A 18 3.72 -13.76 -15.07
CA GLU A 18 5.03 -13.61 -15.72
C GLU A 18 5.64 -12.21 -15.52
N ILE A 19 5.43 -11.64 -14.33
CA ILE A 19 5.94 -10.34 -13.92
C ILE A 19 7.01 -10.49 -12.83
N SER A 20 7.93 -9.53 -12.75
CA SER A 20 8.84 -9.39 -11.60
C SER A 20 8.08 -8.86 -10.38
N ILE A 21 8.53 -9.26 -9.18
CA ILE A 21 8.01 -8.75 -7.91
C ILE A 21 9.11 -8.04 -7.14
N GLU A 22 8.86 -6.78 -6.84
CA GLU A 22 9.69 -5.97 -5.95
C GLU A 22 9.07 -5.92 -4.55
N PHE A 23 9.91 -5.99 -3.51
CA PHE A 23 9.47 -5.94 -2.12
C PHE A 23 9.78 -4.58 -1.49
N ILE A 24 8.76 -4.00 -0.84
CA ILE A 24 8.87 -2.73 -0.12
C ILE A 24 8.52 -2.95 1.35
N ASN A 25 9.22 -2.24 2.22
CA ASN A 25 8.99 -2.29 3.64
C ASN A 25 7.74 -1.47 4.03
N GLU A 26 6.68 -2.15 4.48
CA GLU A 26 5.39 -1.53 4.84
C GLU A 26 5.39 -0.81 6.22
N HIS A 27 6.53 -0.31 6.68
CA HIS A 27 6.59 0.25 8.03
C HIS A 27 5.72 1.51 8.15
N LEU A 28 4.76 1.50 9.08
CA LEU A 28 3.82 2.59 9.37
C LEU A 28 2.84 2.97 8.25
N THR A 29 2.78 2.25 7.14
CA THR A 29 1.95 2.62 5.97
C THR A 29 0.47 2.76 6.32
N SER A 30 -0.07 1.84 7.13
CA SER A 30 -1.47 1.93 7.62
C SER A 30 -1.74 3.18 8.47
N LYS A 31 -0.75 3.63 9.27
CA LYS A 31 -0.87 4.85 10.07
C LYS A 31 -0.87 6.08 9.16
N ILE A 32 0.09 6.15 8.24
CA ILE A 32 0.21 7.25 7.26
C ILE A 32 -1.06 7.34 6.41
N ALA A 33 -1.56 6.20 5.93
CA ALA A 33 -2.80 6.12 5.16
C ALA A 33 -4.01 6.69 5.93
N LYS A 34 -4.15 6.31 7.20
CA LYS A 34 -5.23 6.83 8.05
C LYS A 34 -5.10 8.32 8.28
N ASP A 35 -3.89 8.83 8.48
CA ASP A 35 -3.67 10.25 8.73
C ASP A 35 -3.90 11.10 7.47
N LYS A 36 -3.45 10.64 6.28
CA LYS A 36 -3.82 11.26 4.99
C LYS A 36 -5.33 11.32 4.76
N LEU A 37 -6.06 10.25 5.07
CA LEU A 37 -7.51 10.22 4.90
C LEU A 37 -8.24 11.14 5.89
N LYS A 38 -7.69 11.34 7.10
CA LYS A 38 -8.22 12.32 8.06
C LYS A 38 -8.02 13.74 7.57
N GLU A 39 -6.85 14.06 7.02
CA GLU A 39 -6.54 15.37 6.44
C GLU A 39 -7.52 15.70 5.31
N GLN A 40 -7.70 14.79 4.35
CA GLN A 40 -8.70 14.93 3.28
C GLN A 40 -10.13 15.14 3.81
N ARG A 41 -10.47 14.55 4.95
CA ARG A 41 -11.78 14.77 5.59
C ARG A 41 -11.87 16.15 6.24
N GLN A 42 -10.80 16.62 6.88
CA GLN A 42 -10.74 17.97 7.46
C GLN A 42 -10.83 19.05 6.39
N GLU A 43 -10.24 18.80 5.22
CA GLU A 43 -10.30 19.68 4.04
C GLU A 43 -11.66 19.62 3.31
N GLY A 44 -12.59 18.76 3.75
CA GLY A 44 -13.91 18.60 3.14
C GLY A 44 -13.91 17.80 1.82
N ILE A 45 -12.77 17.26 1.39
CA ILE A 45 -12.67 16.38 0.21
C ILE A 45 -13.41 15.06 0.49
N LEU A 46 -13.21 14.49 1.69
CA LEU A 46 -13.91 13.30 2.15
C LEU A 46 -15.09 13.68 3.04
N LEU A 47 -16.30 13.61 2.48
CA LEU A 47 -17.53 13.98 3.19
C LEU A 47 -18.07 12.86 4.11
N ARG A 48 -17.62 11.62 3.92
CA ARG A 48 -18.13 10.43 4.62
C ARG A 48 -17.12 9.88 5.62
N GLN A 49 -17.61 9.00 6.50
CA GLN A 49 -16.75 8.27 7.43
C GLN A 49 -15.71 7.42 6.69
N ILE A 50 -14.47 7.49 7.15
CA ILE A 50 -13.35 6.70 6.64
C ILE A 50 -13.59 5.22 6.98
N LYS A 51 -13.63 4.38 5.97
CA LYS A 51 -13.77 2.91 6.10
C LYS A 51 -12.42 2.22 6.06
N LYS A 52 -12.33 1.02 6.67
CA LYS A 52 -11.10 0.22 6.66
C LYS A 52 -10.55 -0.03 5.25
N GLY A 53 -11.40 -0.40 4.29
CA GLY A 53 -10.97 -0.63 2.91
C GLY A 53 -10.37 0.60 2.22
N GLN A 54 -10.74 1.83 2.63
CA GLN A 54 -10.09 3.04 2.11
C GLN A 54 -8.67 3.21 2.68
N ILE A 55 -8.47 2.84 3.96
CA ILE A 55 -7.15 2.85 4.59
C ILE A 55 -6.26 1.83 3.88
N ASP A 56 -6.76 0.60 3.65
CA ASP A 56 -6.01 -0.45 2.96
C ASP A 56 -5.63 -0.03 1.52
N SER A 57 -6.56 0.62 0.81
CA SER A 57 -6.30 1.13 -0.56
C SER A 57 -5.29 2.29 -0.56
N MET A 58 -5.40 3.22 0.39
CA MET A 58 -4.46 4.33 0.54
C MET A 58 -3.08 3.82 0.93
N ALA A 59 -3.00 2.78 1.77
CA ALA A 59 -1.73 2.14 2.11
C ALA A 59 -1.07 1.53 0.87
N ALA A 60 -1.82 0.79 0.04
CA ALA A 60 -1.32 0.27 -1.23
C ALA A 60 -0.82 1.37 -2.18
N ALA A 61 -1.55 2.50 -2.27
CA ALA A 61 -1.13 3.64 -3.07
C ALA A 61 0.17 4.30 -2.56
N ILE A 62 0.36 4.38 -1.23
CA ILE A 62 1.59 4.89 -0.63
C ILE A 62 2.78 3.97 -0.96
N ILE A 63 2.60 2.64 -0.86
CA ILE A 63 3.65 1.67 -1.22
C ILE A 63 4.06 1.85 -2.69
N LEU A 64 3.08 1.98 -3.58
CA LEU A 64 3.35 2.21 -5.00
C LEU A 64 4.08 3.54 -5.23
N GLN A 65 3.66 4.62 -4.57
CA GLN A 65 4.34 5.91 -4.68
C GLN A 65 5.80 5.83 -4.19
N GLU A 66 6.04 5.12 -3.09
CA GLU A 66 7.39 4.91 -2.57
C GLU A 66 8.26 4.15 -3.57
N TRP A 67 7.72 3.11 -4.23
CA TRP A 67 8.40 2.42 -5.31
C TRP A 67 8.78 3.36 -6.45
N MET A 68 7.80 4.11 -6.97
CA MET A 68 8.00 5.03 -8.11
C MET A 68 9.03 6.10 -7.80
N ASN A 69 9.09 6.56 -6.55
CA ASN A 69 10.09 7.55 -6.13
C ASN A 69 11.51 6.96 -6.10
N ARG A 70 11.68 5.66 -5.83
CA ARG A 70 12.99 4.99 -5.85
C ARG A 70 13.50 4.73 -7.27
N GLU A 71 12.62 4.38 -8.20
CA GLU A 71 12.99 4.13 -9.61
C GLU A 71 13.28 5.43 -10.39
N GLY A 72 12.82 6.57 -9.88
CA GLY A 72 13.05 7.89 -10.49
C GLY A 72 14.35 8.58 -10.05
N GLU A 73 15.11 7.99 -9.13
CA GLU A 73 16.44 8.43 -8.67
C GLU A 73 17.55 7.70 -9.44
#